data_AF-A0A397YVL9-F1
#
_entry.id   AF-A0A397YVL9-F1
#
_cell.length_a   1.000
_cell.length_b   1.000
_cell.length_c   1.000
_cell.angle_alpha   90.00
_cell.angle_beta   90.00
_cell.angle_gamma   90.00
#
_symmetry.space_group_name_H-M   'P 1'
#
loop_
_entity.id
_entity.type
_entity.pdbx_description
1 polymer ?
#
loop_
_entity_poly.entity_id
_entity_poly.type
_entity_poly.pdbx_seq_one_letter_code
_entity_poly.pdbx_strand_id
1 'polypeptide(L)'
;MFFECSYSSEVWLSFFMHPLLSPPTSYTAALLWLRSCSSNPKLKVICHLLYQTTIYGIWRERNSRIHSGTPKPPHILRKDIIILLRAKLAGLDQATLHSTRHHLLGPNDGHESFLCNWFRFIQI
;
A
#
# COMPACT_ATOMS: atom_id res chain seq x y z
N MET A 1 11.13 12.73 -12.93
CA MET A 1 9.97 11.80 -12.88
C MET A 1 9.95 11.01 -11.56
N PHE A 2 8.85 10.34 -11.20
CA PHE A 2 8.70 9.58 -9.93
C PHE A 2 9.83 8.57 -9.68
N PHE A 3 10.35 7.94 -10.73
CA PHE A 3 11.42 6.92 -10.66
C PHE A 3 12.83 7.46 -10.95
N GLU A 4 12.97 8.75 -11.25
CA GLU A 4 14.24 9.37 -11.63
C GLU A 4 14.88 10.16 -10.49
N CYS A 5 14.19 10.30 -9.35
CA CYS A 5 14.67 11.01 -8.18
C CYS A 5 15.07 10.01 -7.10
N SER A 6 16.31 10.08 -6.60
CA SER A 6 16.84 9.21 -5.54
C SER A 6 15.91 9.14 -4.32
N TYR A 7 15.34 10.28 -3.90
CA TYR A 7 14.38 10.35 -2.80
C TYR A 7 13.14 9.47 -3.05
N SER A 8 12.50 9.62 -4.21
CA SER A 8 11.29 8.87 -4.54
C SER A 8 11.58 7.39 -4.76
N SER A 9 12.73 7.06 -5.35
CA SER A 9 13.18 5.68 -5.54
C SER A 9 13.49 4.99 -4.21
N GLU A 10 14.13 5.68 -3.26
CA GLU A 10 14.37 5.16 -1.91
C GLU A 10 13.05 4.86 -1.18
N VAL A 11 12.10 5.81 -1.21
CA VAL A 11 10.78 5.62 -0.61
C VAL A 11 10.08 4.43 -1.27
N TRP A 12 10.03 4.39 -2.61
CA TRP A 12 9.41 3.30 -3.37
C TRP A 12 10.02 1.95 -2.99
N LEU A 13 11.33 1.76 -3.17
CA LEU A 13 12.04 0.50 -2.91
C LEU A 13 11.90 0.03 -1.46
N SER A 14 11.80 0.97 -0.50
CA SER A 14 11.70 0.62 0.92
C SER A 14 10.44 -0.19 1.29
N PHE A 15 9.37 -0.13 0.48
CA PHE A 15 8.15 -0.90 0.71
C PHE A 15 8.20 -2.32 0.17
N PHE A 16 9.21 -2.63 -0.64
CA PHE A 16 9.25 -3.85 -1.42
C PHE A 16 10.54 -4.65 -1.25
N MET A 17 11.16 -4.52 -0.08
CA MET A 17 12.24 -5.42 0.36
C MET A 17 11.70 -6.81 0.76
N HIS A 18 10.38 -7.05 0.67
CA HIS A 18 9.79 -8.34 0.97
C HIS A 18 9.92 -9.31 -0.22
N PRO A 19 10.40 -10.57 -0.03
CA PRO A 19 10.69 -11.52 -1.11
C PRO A 19 9.53 -11.81 -2.08
N LEU A 20 8.29 -11.60 -1.61
CA LEU A 20 7.08 -11.87 -2.39
C LEU A 20 6.62 -10.70 -3.26
N LEU A 21 7.23 -9.52 -3.12
CA LEU A 21 6.87 -8.33 -3.87
C LEU A 21 8.12 -7.75 -4.51
N SER A 22 8.41 -8.15 -5.75
CA SER A 22 9.47 -7.56 -6.58
C SER A 22 8.86 -6.56 -7.56
N PRO A 23 8.59 -5.31 -7.15
CA PRO A 23 7.99 -4.33 -8.02
C PRO A 23 9.00 -3.90 -9.09
N PRO A 24 8.51 -3.54 -10.27
CA PRO A 24 9.34 -2.89 -11.26
C PRO A 24 9.76 -1.48 -10.85
N THR A 25 10.91 -1.04 -11.36
CA THR A 25 11.48 0.30 -11.15
C THR A 25 10.98 1.34 -12.14
N SER A 26 10.01 1.00 -13.01
CA SER A 26 9.38 1.92 -13.95
C SER A 26 7.88 1.99 -13.74
N TYR A 27 7.30 3.15 -14.03
CA TYR A 27 5.86 3.39 -13.90
C TYR A 27 5.03 2.37 -14.70
N THR A 28 5.38 2.22 -15.98
CA THR A 28 4.66 1.33 -16.90
C THR A 28 4.75 -0.12 -16.45
N ALA A 29 5.93 -0.56 -15.99
CA ALA A 29 6.11 -1.90 -15.50
C ALA A 29 5.39 -2.11 -14.16
N ALA A 30 5.36 -1.12 -13.26
CA ALA A 30 4.60 -1.19 -12.01
C ALA A 30 3.09 -1.35 -12.29
N LEU A 31 2.53 -0.65 -13.27
CA LEU A 31 1.13 -0.82 -13.68
C LEU A 31 0.85 -2.23 -14.24
N LEU A 32 1.76 -2.77 -15.05
CA LEU A 32 1.64 -4.14 -15.55
C LEU A 32 1.73 -5.16 -14.41
N TRP A 33 2.66 -4.96 -13.48
CA TRP A 33 2.82 -5.80 -12.30
C TRP A 33 1.58 -5.78 -11.41
N LEU A 34 0.94 -4.63 -11.20
CA LEU A 34 -0.29 -4.56 -10.41
C LEU A 34 -1.44 -5.41 -10.97
N ARG A 35 -1.45 -5.69 -12.28
CA ARG A 35 -2.46 -6.58 -12.89
C ARG A 35 -2.25 -8.05 -12.49
N SER A 36 -1.00 -8.47 -12.31
CA SER A 36 -0.59 -9.86 -12.05
C SER A 36 0.06 -10.09 -10.67
N CYS A 37 0.08 -9.09 -9.80
CA CYS A 37 0.82 -9.10 -8.53
C CYS A 37 0.46 -10.25 -7.57
N SER A 38 -0.78 -10.75 -7.63
CA SER A 38 -1.21 -11.92 -6.85
C SER A 38 -2.47 -12.55 -7.44
N SER A 39 -2.61 -13.87 -7.27
CA SER A 39 -3.86 -14.60 -7.45
C SER A 39 -4.82 -14.41 -6.28
N ASN A 40 -4.33 -14.01 -5.10
CA ASN A 40 -5.17 -13.69 -3.95
C ASN A 40 -5.79 -12.29 -4.14
N PRO A 41 -7.14 -12.17 -4.17
CA PRO A 41 -7.81 -10.90 -4.42
C PRO A 41 -7.54 -9.85 -3.33
N LYS A 42 -7.38 -10.26 -2.07
CA LYS A 42 -7.07 -9.33 -0.97
C LYS A 42 -5.64 -8.79 -1.08
N LEU A 43 -4.68 -9.65 -1.43
CA LEU A 43 -3.31 -9.20 -1.68
C LEU A 43 -3.24 -8.26 -2.89
N LYS A 44 -4.01 -8.52 -3.94
CA LYS A 44 -4.11 -7.60 -5.10
C LYS A 44 -4.62 -6.23 -4.68
N VAL A 45 -5.67 -6.17 -3.84
CA VAL A 45 -6.17 -4.90 -3.26
C VAL A 45 -5.10 -4.21 -2.42
N ILE A 46 -4.38 -4.95 -1.57
CA ILE A 46 -3.29 -4.38 -0.76
C ILE A 46 -2.19 -3.80 -1.65
N CYS A 47 -1.76 -4.51 -2.71
CA CYS A 47 -0.76 -4.03 -3.65
C CYS A 47 -1.21 -2.75 -4.38
N HIS A 48 -2.48 -2.70 -4.80
CA HIS A 48 -3.07 -1.52 -5.43
C HIS A 48 -3.11 -0.35 -4.46
N LEU A 49 -3.57 -0.56 -3.23
CA LEU A 49 -3.60 0.49 -2.21
C LEU A 49 -2.20 0.99 -1.87
N LEU A 50 -1.23 0.09 -1.69
CA LEU A 50 0.16 0.44 -1.44
C LEU A 50 0.69 1.34 -2.57
N TYR A 51 0.51 0.93 -3.83
CA TYR A 51 0.89 1.75 -4.98
C TYR A 51 0.25 3.15 -4.92
N GLN A 52 -1.08 3.23 -4.78
CA GLN A 52 -1.81 4.49 -4.74
C GLN A 52 -1.36 5.39 -3.57
N THR A 53 -1.21 4.82 -2.37
CA THR A 53 -0.76 5.57 -1.18
C THR A 53 0.67 6.08 -1.32
N THR A 54 1.56 5.33 -1.97
CA THR A 54 2.94 5.76 -2.21
C THR A 54 3.03 6.87 -3.26
N ILE A 55 2.30 6.76 -4.38
CA ILE A 55 2.18 7.85 -5.37
C ILE A 55 1.65 9.12 -4.70
N TYR A 56 0.56 8.99 -3.95
CA TYR A 56 -0.04 10.12 -3.23
C TYR A 56 0.91 10.74 -2.21
N GLY A 57 1.59 9.92 -1.40
CA GLY A 57 2.54 10.39 -0.39
C GLY A 57 3.69 11.19 -1.00
N ILE A 58 4.28 10.71 -2.08
CA ILE A 58 5.36 11.41 -2.78
C ILE A 58 4.87 12.71 -3.42
N TRP A 59 3.70 12.71 -4.05
CA TRP A 59 3.09 13.94 -4.57
C TRP A 59 2.85 14.97 -3.47
N ARG A 60 2.25 14.53 -2.35
CA ARG A 60 1.96 15.40 -1.20
C ARG A 60 3.25 15.99 -0.61
N GLU A 61 4.29 15.17 -0.46
CA GLU A 61 5.59 15.61 0.06
C GLU A 61 6.23 16.66 -0.86
N ARG A 62 6.22 16.43 -2.19
CA ARG A 62 6.76 17.41 -3.15
C ARG A 62 6.03 18.75 -3.05
N ASN A 63 4.70 18.72 -2.94
CA ASN A 63 3.92 19.95 -2.76
C ASN A 63 4.22 20.62 -1.41
N SER A 64 4.36 19.84 -0.35
CA SER A 64 4.72 20.38 0.98
C SER A 64 6.07 21.07 0.96
N ARG A 65 7.06 20.56 0.21
CA ARG A 65 8.37 21.22 0.07
C ARG A 65 8.26 22.58 -0.61
N ILE A 66 7.41 22.67 -1.64
CA ILE A 66 7.17 23.92 -2.38
C ILE A 66 6.53 24.97 -1.46
N HIS A 67 5.59 24.57 -0.60
CA HIS A 67 4.82 25.51 0.22
C HIS A 67 5.38 25.77 1.63
N SER A 68 6.07 24.81 2.23
CA SER A 68 6.51 24.87 3.63
C SER A 68 8.03 24.83 3.78
N GLY A 69 8.78 24.60 2.69
CA GLY A 69 10.25 24.68 2.64
C GLY A 69 11.01 23.62 3.44
N THR A 70 10.32 22.76 4.20
CA THR A 70 10.93 21.76 5.09
C THR A 70 10.77 20.36 4.50
N PRO A 71 11.84 19.76 3.93
CA PRO A 71 11.76 18.42 3.38
C PRO A 71 11.68 17.36 4.48
N LYS A 72 10.74 16.42 4.35
CA LYS A 72 10.73 15.23 5.20
C LYS A 72 11.80 14.24 4.72
N PRO A 73 12.49 13.56 5.65
CA PRO A 73 13.31 12.41 5.31
C PRO A 73 12.48 11.25 4.71
N PRO A 74 13.05 10.42 3.81
CA PRO A 74 12.37 9.28 3.19
C PRO A 74 11.69 8.35 4.19
N HIS A 75 12.37 8.05 5.30
CA HIS A 75 11.88 7.14 6.33
C HIS A 75 10.65 7.69 7.09
N ILE A 76 10.51 9.02 7.19
CA ILE A 76 9.33 9.66 7.81
C ILE A 76 8.15 9.55 6.84
N LEU A 77 8.34 9.90 5.57
CA LEU A 77 7.30 9.73 4.56
C LEU A 77 6.84 8.27 4.45
N ARG A 78 7.78 7.32 4.56
CA ARG A 78 7.48 5.89 4.61
C ARG A 78 6.53 5.55 5.75
N LYS A 79 6.81 6.03 6.97
CA LYS A 79 5.94 5.81 8.14
C LYS A 79 4.55 6.39 7.91
N ASP A 80 4.45 7.60 7.37
CA ASP A 80 3.16 8.26 7.05
C ASP A 80 2.33 7.40 6.08
N ILE A 81 2.96 6.85 5.04
CA ILE A 81 2.30 5.96 4.07
C ILE A 81 1.83 4.66 4.72
N ILE A 82 2.65 4.02 5.57
CA ILE A 82 2.26 2.80 6.31
C ILE A 82 1.03 3.07 7.18
N ILE A 83 1.01 4.18 7.91
CA ILE A 83 -0.11 4.57 8.76
C ILE A 83 -1.38 4.76 7.91
N LEU A 84 -1.28 5.49 6.80
CA LEU A 84 -2.39 5.71 5.88
C LEU A 84 -2.93 4.39 5.30
N LEU A 85 -2.03 3.50 4.89
CA LEU A 85 -2.40 2.21 4.33
C LEU A 85 -3.11 1.34 5.37
N ARG A 86 -2.57 1.23 6.59
CA ARG A 86 -3.21 0.51 7.70
C ARG A 86 -4.59 1.04 8.02
N ALA A 87 -4.77 2.37 8.04
CA ALA A 87 -6.08 2.98 8.25
C ALA A 87 -7.08 2.60 7.15
N LYS A 88 -6.65 2.57 5.88
CA LYS A 88 -7.49 2.12 4.76
C LYS A 88 -7.84 0.64 4.84
N LEU A 89 -6.87 -0.22 5.17
CA LEU A 89 -7.10 -1.66 5.32
C LEU A 89 -8.06 -1.96 6.49
N ALA A 90 -7.91 -1.26 7.61
CA ALA A 90 -8.83 -1.35 8.74
C ALA A 90 -10.26 -0.95 8.34
N GLY A 91 -10.41 0.12 7.56
CA GLY A 91 -11.71 0.52 7.02
C GLY A 91 -12.33 -0.53 6.09
N LEU A 92 -11.53 -1.22 5.27
CA LEU A 92 -12.00 -2.33 4.43
C LEU A 92 -12.42 -3.55 5.24
N ASP A 93 -11.67 -3.91 6.28
CA ASP A 93 -12.06 -4.98 7.20
C ASP A 93 -13.41 -4.66 7.88
N GLN A 94 -13.57 -3.42 8.37
CA GLN A 94 -14.83 -2.98 8.96
C GLN A 94 -15.99 -3.02 7.96
N ALA A 95 -15.82 -2.48 6.75
CA ALA A 95 -16.84 -2.51 5.71
C ALA A 95 -17.25 -3.94 5.34
N THR A 96 -16.28 -4.85 5.26
CA THR A 96 -16.52 -6.29 5.03
C THR A 96 -17.38 -6.88 6.14
N LEU A 97 -17.03 -6.62 7.40
CA LEU A 97 -17.80 -7.08 8.57
C LEU A 97 -19.23 -6.53 8.60
N HIS A 98 -19.43 -5.24 8.26
CA HIS A 98 -20.75 -4.62 8.19
C HIS A 98 -21.61 -5.25 7.08
N SER A 99 -21.01 -5.55 5.92
CA SER A 99 -21.70 -6.22 4.82
C SER A 99 -22.13 -7.64 5.19
N THR A 100 -21.27 -8.40 5.89
CA THR A 100 -21.60 -9.76 6.37
C THR A 100 -22.71 -9.75 7.43
N ARG A 101 -22.76 -8.74 8.31
CA ARG A 101 -23.81 -8.64 9.35
C ARG A 101 -25.21 -8.43 8.79
N HIS A 102 -25.34 -7.81 7.62
CA HIS A 102 -26.63 -7.67 6.94
C HIS A 102 -27.10 -8.96 6.24
N HIS A 103 -26.25 -9.98 6.12
CA HIS A 103 -26.53 -11.27 5.46
C HIS A 103 -26.37 -12.41 6.48
N LEU A 104 -27.36 -12.59 7.36
CA LEU A 104 -27.28 -13.61 8.42
C LEU A 104 -27.28 -15.05 7.85
N LEU A 105 -26.37 -15.87 8.39
CA LEU A 105 -26.20 -17.33 8.25
C LEU A 105 -25.46 -17.83 6.98
N GLY A 106 -24.13 -17.70 6.98
CA GLY A 106 -23.22 -18.54 6.19
C GLY A 106 -22.09 -19.07 7.07
N PRO A 107 -21.68 -20.34 6.96
CA PRO A 107 -20.74 -20.96 7.88
C PRO A 107 -19.33 -20.42 7.62
N ASN A 108 -18.67 -19.93 8.67
CA ASN A 108 -17.24 -20.11 8.94
C ASN A 108 -16.26 -19.99 7.75
N ASP A 109 -16.45 -19.04 6.82
CA ASP A 109 -15.36 -18.73 5.91
C ASP A 109 -14.29 -17.97 6.70
N GLY A 110 -13.17 -18.65 6.96
CA GLY A 110 -11.93 -18.08 7.50
C GLY A 110 -11.29 -17.06 6.56
N HIS A 111 -12.02 -16.00 6.19
CA HIS A 111 -11.57 -14.89 5.38
C HIS A 111 -10.55 -14.08 6.17
N GLU A 112 -9.28 -14.47 6.13
CA GLU A 112 -8.16 -13.73 6.75
C GLU A 112 -8.28 -12.22 6.49
N SER A 113 -8.23 -11.40 7.54
CA SER A 113 -8.35 -9.95 7.46
C SER A 113 -7.30 -9.33 6.52
N PHE A 114 -7.62 -8.18 5.93
CA PHE A 114 -6.67 -7.39 5.15
C PHE A 114 -5.45 -6.99 5.99
N LEU A 115 -5.65 -6.64 7.26
CA LEU A 115 -4.55 -6.39 8.19
C LEU A 115 -3.73 -7.65 8.50
N CYS A 116 -4.37 -8.81 8.67
CA CYS A 116 -3.65 -10.08 8.87
C CYS A 116 -2.73 -10.39 7.68
N ASN A 117 -3.25 -10.23 6.45
CA ASN A 117 -2.44 -10.37 5.24
C ASN A 117 -1.33 -9.32 5.17
N TRP A 118 -1.61 -8.06 5.50
CA TRP A 118 -0.59 -7.01 5.57
C TRP A 118 0.58 -7.36 6.50
N PHE A 119 0.28 -7.80 7.73
CA PHE A 119 1.32 -8.21 8.69
C PHE A 119 2.11 -9.41 8.17
N ARG A 120 1.41 -10.41 7.62
CA ARG A 120 2.05 -11.63 7.12
C ARG A 120 3.00 -11.39 5.95
N PHE A 121 2.65 -10.45 5.06
CA PHE A 121 3.32 -10.33 3.76
C PHE A 121 4.16 -9.07 3.60
N ILE A 122 4.05 -8.08 4.50
CA ILE A 122 4.67 -6.76 4.28
C ILE A 122 5.40 -6.23 5.51
N GLN A 123 4.98 -6.62 6.72
CA GLN A 123 5.59 -6.14 7.96
C GLN A 123 6.25 -7.31 8.73
N ILE A 124 7.50 -7.63 8.37
CA ILE A 124 8.43 -8.42 9.22
C ILE A 124 9.17 -7.44 10.12
#